data_AF-A0A2K5J5U1-F1
#
_entry.id   AF-A0A2K5J5U1-F1
#
_cell.length_a   1.000
_cell.length_b   1.000
_cell.length_c   1.000
_cell.angle_alpha   90.00
_cell.angle_beta   90.00
_cell.angle_gamma   90.00
#
_symmetry.space_group_name_H-M   'P 1'
#
loop_
_entity.id
_entity.type
_entity.pdbx_description
1 polymer ?
#
loop_
_entity_poly.entity_id
_entity_poly.type
_entity_poly.pdbx_seq_one_letter_code
_entity_poly.pdbx_strand_id
1 'polypeptide(L)' 'MAKHLKFIARTVMVQEGNVESAYRILNRILTMDGLIEDIKRRRYYEKPCRRRQRESYE' A
#
# COMPACT_ATOMS: atom_id res chain seq x y z
N MET A 1 -9.52 21.11 7.89
CA MET A 1 -8.28 21.22 7.11
C MET A 1 -7.48 19.93 7.23
N ALA A 2 -6.74 19.50 6.20
CA ALA A 2 -5.87 18.33 6.31
C ALA A 2 -4.71 18.62 7.27
N LYS A 3 -4.41 17.68 8.18
CA LYS A 3 -3.33 17.84 9.18
C LYS A 3 -1.92 17.66 8.61
N HIS A 4 -1.80 17.19 7.36
CA HIS A 4 -0.54 16.88 6.70
C HIS A 4 -0.44 17.56 5.33
N LEU A 5 0.81 17.80 4.89
CA LEU A 5 1.13 18.36 3.58
C LEU A 5 0.69 17.41 2.46
N LYS A 6 0.09 17.97 1.40
CA LYS A 6 -0.35 17.22 0.22
C LYS A 6 0.83 16.91 -0.70
N PHE A 7 0.73 15.83 -1.49
CA PHE A 7 1.71 15.44 -2.52
C PHE A 7 3.11 15.08 -2.02
N ILE A 8 3.28 14.83 -0.71
CA ILE A 8 4.55 14.34 -0.15
C ILE A 8 4.53 12.81 -0.02
N ALA A 9 3.49 12.25 0.59
CA ALA A 9 3.41 10.81 0.80
C ALA A 9 2.95 10.08 -0.47
N ARG A 10 3.58 8.94 -0.79
CA ARG A 10 3.17 8.00 -1.85
C ARG A 10 2.95 8.67 -3.22
N THR A 11 3.76 9.68 -3.53
CA THR A 11 3.73 10.43 -4.79
C THR A 11 4.94 10.04 -5.64
N VAL A 12 4.74 9.81 -6.94
CA VAL A 12 5.80 9.41 -7.88
C VAL A 12 5.82 10.39 -9.05
N MET A 13 7.00 10.87 -9.42
CA MET A 13 7.20 11.71 -10.60
C MET A 13 7.31 10.86 -11.85
N VAL A 14 6.69 11.29 -12.95
CA VAL A 14 6.75 10.60 -14.23
C VAL A 14 7.97 11.08 -15.01
N GLN A 15 8.82 10.16 -15.45
CA GLN A 15 9.95 10.47 -16.34
C GLN A 15 9.52 10.31 -17.80
N GLU A 16 9.89 11.29 -18.63
CA GLU A 16 9.72 11.23 -20.11
C GLU A 16 8.28 10.96 -20.59
N GLY A 17 7.28 11.27 -19.76
CA GLY A 17 5.88 10.96 -20.06
C GLY A 17 5.51 9.47 -19.96
N ASN A 18 6.42 8.60 -19.52
CA ASN A 18 6.15 7.16 -19.39
C ASN A 18 5.37 6.83 -18.11
N VAL A 19 4.05 7.02 -18.18
CA VAL A 19 3.12 6.80 -17.06
C VAL A 19 3.10 5.34 -16.60
N GLU A 20 3.22 4.38 -17.52
CA GLU A 20 3.15 2.95 -17.18
C GLU A 20 4.32 2.54 -16.28
N SER A 21 5.52 3.03 -16.58
CA SER A 21 6.71 2.78 -15.75
C SER A 21 6.55 3.35 -14.34
N ALA A 22 6.06 4.58 -14.21
CA ALA A 22 5.80 5.23 -12.93
C ALA A 22 4.74 4.49 -12.11
N TYR A 23 3.69 3.99 -12.77
CA TYR A 23 2.66 3.19 -12.11
C TYR A 23 3.20 1.85 -11.58
N ARG A 24 4.05 1.17 -12.36
CA ARG A 24 4.72 -0.07 -11.90
C ARG A 24 5.62 0.19 -10.68
N ILE A 25 6.35 1.31 -10.68
CA ILE A 25 7.19 1.72 -9.55
C ILE A 25 6.32 2.01 -8.32
N LEU A 26 5.25 2.80 -8.48
CA LEU A 26 4.31 3.08 -7.39
C LEU A 26 3.74 1.79 -6.79
N ASN A 27 3.26 0.88 -7.64
CA ASN A 27 2.70 -0.39 -7.19
C ASN A 27 3.75 -1.25 -6.45
N ARG A 28 5.00 -1.24 -6.91
CA ARG A 28 6.11 -1.92 -6.23
C ARG A 28 6.36 -1.34 -4.84
N ILE A 29 6.44 -0.01 -4.71
CA ILE A 29 6.61 0.67 -3.41
C ILE A 29 5.48 0.27 -2.46
N LEU A 30 4.23 0.36 -2.90
CA LEU A 30 3.05 0.01 -2.08
C LEU A 30 3.00 -1.47 -1.69
N THR A 31 3.52 -2.36 -2.54
CA THR A 31 3.59 -3.80 -2.26
C THR A 31 4.70 -4.10 -1.25
N MET A 32 5.87 -3.49 -1.40
CA MET A 32 6.99 -3.64 -0.45
C MET A 32 6.64 -3.11 0.94
N ASP A 33 5.90 -2.01 1.02
CA ASP A 33 5.39 -1.46 2.28
C ASP A 33 4.28 -2.32 2.91
N GLY A 34 3.82 -3.38 2.22
CA GLY A 34 2.73 -4.25 2.67
C GLY A 34 1.34 -3.61 2.59
N LEU A 35 1.22 -2.37 2.11
CA LEU A 35 -0.04 -1.62 2.07
C LEU A 35 -1.13 -2.33 1.28
N ILE A 36 -0.77 -2.97 0.17
CA ILE A 36 -1.75 -3.66 -0.70
C ILE A 36 -2.41 -4.83 0.04
N GLU A 37 -1.62 -5.65 0.75
CA GLU A 37 -2.15 -6.76 1.53
C GLU A 37 -2.95 -6.29 2.74
N ASP A 38 -2.48 -5.23 3.41
CA ASP A 38 -3.21 -4.60 4.50
C ASP A 38 -4.59 -4.08 4.06
N ILE A 39 -4.67 -3.42 2.91
CA ILE A 39 -5.93 -2.93 2.35
C ILE A 39 -6.88 -4.08 2.02
N LYS A 40 -6.38 -5.16 1.40
CA LYS A 40 -7.18 -6.36 1.12
C LYS A 40 -7.74 -6.98 2.39
N ARG A 41 -6.89 -7.13 3.43
CA ARG A 41 -7.27 -7.71 4.72
C ARG A 41 -8.30 -6.85 5.45
N ARG A 42 -8.18 -5.52 5.38
CA ARG A 42 -9.12 -4.57 6.01
C ARG A 42 -10.46 -4.45 5.29
N ARG A 43 -10.64 -5.06 4.12
CA ARG A 43 -11.93 -5.09 3.42
C ARG A 43 -13.03 -5.73 4.28
N TYR A 44 -12.68 -6.72 5.09
CA TYR A 44 -13.58 -7.38 6.04
C TYR A 44 -12.93 -7.43 7.41
N TYR A 45 -13.74 -7.57 8.46
CA TYR A 45 -13.23 -7.72 9.80
C TYR A 45 -12.54 -9.08 9.98
N GLU A 46 -11.23 -9.08 10.25
CA GLU A 46 -10.47 -10.25 10.66
C GLU A 46 -10.55 -10.43 12.19
N LYS A 47 -11.14 -11.54 12.65
CA LYS A 47 -11.20 -11.84 14.09
C LYS A 47 -9.79 -11.97 14.68
N PRO A 48 -9.55 -11.55 15.95
CA PRO A 48 -8.21 -11.57 16.55
C PRO A 48 -7.54 -12.96 16.57
N CYS A 49 -8.34 -14.01 16.76
CA CYS A 49 -7.84 -15.39 16.71
C CYS A 49 -7.38 -15.80 15.31
N ARG A 50 -8.07 -15.35 14.25
CA ARG A 50 -7.70 -15.63 12.86
C ARG A 50 -6.45 -14.86 12.45
N ARG A 51 -6.36 -13.60 12.86
CA ARG A 51 -5.16 -12.77 12.67
C ARG A 51 -3.91 -13.42 13.25
N ARG A 52 -3.97 -13.85 14.52
CA ARG A 52 -2.85 -14.54 15.20
C ARG A 52 -2.45 -15.86 14.54
N GLN A 53 -3.42 -16.65 14.07
CA GLN A 53 -3.14 -17.90 13.33
C GLN A 53 -2.39 -17.63 12.03
N ARG A 54 -2.79 -16.58 11.30
CA ARG A 54 -2.14 -16.18 10.04
C ARG A 54 -0.74 -15.62 10.25
N GLU A 55 -0.57 -14.70 11.21
CA GLU A 55 0.74 -14.12 11.56
C GLU A 55 1.75 -15.15 12.07
N SER A 56 1.29 -16.31 12.56
CA SER A 56 2.17 -17.42 12.94
C SER A 56 2.53 -18.35 11.78
N TYR A 57 1.76 -18.32 10.68
CA TYR A 57 2.01 -19.14 9.49
C TYR A 57 2.91 -18.41 8.48
N GLU A 58 2.73 -17.10 8.36
CA GLU A 58 3.59 -16.18 7.59
C GLU A 58 4.97 -16.03 8.24
#